data_AF-A0A938GGT7-F1
#
_entry.id   AF-A0A938GGT7-F1
#
_cell.length_a   1.000
_cell.length_b   1.000
_cell.length_c   1.000
_cell.angle_alpha   90.00
_cell.angle_beta   90.00
_cell.angle_gamma   90.00
#
_symmetry.space_group_name_H-M   'P 1'
#
loop_
_entity.id
_entity.type
_entity.pdbx_description
1 polymer ?
#
loop_
_entity_poly.entity_id
_entity_poly.type
_entity_poly.pdbx_seq_one_letter_code
_entity_poly.pdbx_strand_id
1 'polypeptide(L)' 'MLPDEQASPEQMEILRRMTPAQRWHAAHRLYWTARRHKAAFLRAQHSDWSEQQVEQTVRRIFLHART' A
#
# COMPACT_ATOMS: atom_id res chain seq x y z
N MET A 1 -17.22 0.75 3.10
CA MET A 1 -16.12 -0.21 2.89
C MET A 1 -16.67 -1.42 2.18
N LEU A 2 -15.94 -1.95 1.21
CA LEU A 2 -16.23 -3.25 0.59
C LEU A 2 -15.94 -4.38 1.60
N PRO A 3 -16.59 -5.54 1.49
CA PRO A 3 -16.43 -6.64 2.44
C PRO A 3 -14.98 -7.14 2.58
N ASP A 4 -14.19 -7.05 1.51
CA ASP A 4 -12.77 -7.41 1.43
C ASP A 4 -11.82 -6.35 2.01
N GLU A 5 -12.32 -5.16 2.34
CA GLU A 5 -11.54 -4.12 3.03
C GLU A 5 -11.46 -4.33 4.55
N GLN A 6 -12.28 -5.24 5.11
CA GLN A 6 -12.28 -5.56 6.54
C GLN A 6 -11.30 -6.68 6.86
N ALA A 7 -10.47 -6.48 7.88
CA ALA A 7 -9.60 -7.54 8.39
C ALA A 7 -10.45 -8.71 8.92
N SER A 8 -10.13 -9.93 8.51
CA SER A 8 -10.80 -11.13 9.02
C SER A 8 -10.48 -11.34 10.52
N PRO A 9 -11.32 -12.08 11.27
CA PRO A 9 -11.02 -12.42 12.66
C PRO A 9 -9.63 -13.06 12.85
N GLU A 10 -9.20 -13.90 11.90
CA GLU A 10 -7.89 -14.54 11.90
C GLU A 10 -6.76 -13.52 11.70
N GLN A 11 -6.93 -12.58 10.78
CA GLN A 11 -5.97 -11.50 10.56
C GLN A 11 -5.86 -10.59 11.79
N MET A 12 -6.98 -10.28 12.45
CA MET A 12 -6.98 -9.51 13.68
C MET A 12 -6.23 -10.23 14.81
N GLU A 13 -6.41 -11.54 14.94
CA GLU A 13 -5.71 -12.32 15.96
C GLU A 13 -4.20 -12.38 15.71
N ILE A 14 -3.78 -12.56 14.45
CA ILE A 14 -2.37 -12.47 14.06
C ILE A 14 -1.80 -11.10 14.43
N LEU A 15 -2.51 -10.02 14.09
CA LEU A 15 -2.07 -8.67 14.42
C LEU A 15 -1.95 -8.45 15.93
N ARG A 16 -2.87 -8.99 16.75
CA ARG A 16 -2.82 -8.88 18.22
C ARG A 16 -1.61 -9.58 18.84
N ARG A 17 -1.16 -10.69 18.25
CA ARG A 17 0.00 -11.46 18.73
C ARG A 17 1.35 -10.85 18.34
N MET A 18 1.37 -9.93 17.38
CA MET A 18 2.62 -9.28 16.96
C MET A 18 3.20 -8.39 18.06
N THR A 19 4.50 -8.49 18.28
CA THR A 19 5.24 -7.47 19.04
C THR A 19 5.20 -6.13 18.30
N PRO A 20 5.43 -4.99 18.99
CA PRO A 20 5.50 -3.68 18.32
C PRO A 20 6.48 -3.65 17.14
N ALA A 21 7.64 -4.30 17.27
CA ALA A 21 8.65 -4.36 16.21
C ALA A 21 8.19 -5.16 14.98
N GLN A 22 7.49 -6.29 15.21
CA GLN A 22 6.91 -7.09 14.13
C GLN A 22 5.79 -6.33 13.42
N ARG A 23 4.92 -5.67 14.20
CA ARG A 23 3.83 -4.85 13.64
C ARG A 23 4.38 -3.69 12.81
N TRP A 24 5.45 -3.03 13.28
CA TRP A 24 6.13 -1.99 12.50
C TRP A 24 6.71 -2.55 11.19
N HIS A 25 7.41 -3.68 11.23
CA HIS A 25 7.95 -4.32 10.02
C HIS A 25 6.84 -4.69 9.02
N ALA A 26 5.72 -5.22 9.50
CA ALA A 26 4.57 -5.56 8.67
C ALA A 26 3.97 -4.31 8.01
N ALA A 27 3.74 -3.23 8.78
CA ALA A 27 3.25 -1.97 8.28
C ALA A 27 4.21 -1.34 7.25
N HIS A 28 5.51 -1.34 7.53
CA HIS A 28 6.54 -0.82 6.63
C HIS A 28 6.58 -1.58 5.30
N ARG A 29 6.51 -2.92 5.35
CA ARG A 29 6.40 -3.75 4.13
C ARG A 29 5.13 -3.43 3.34
N LEU A 30 3.99 -3.36 4.01
CA LEU A 30 2.72 -3.05 3.36
C LEU A 30 2.74 -1.69 2.67
N TYR A 31 3.30 -0.67 3.34
CA TYR A 31 3.46 0.68 2.80
C TYR A 31 4.21 0.70 1.46
N TRP A 32 5.33 -0.02 1.36
CA TRP A 32 6.11 -0.09 0.13
C TRP A 32 5.48 -0.99 -0.93
N THR A 33 4.89 -2.11 -0.54
CA THR A 33 4.16 -3.00 -1.45
C THR A 33 3.02 -2.27 -2.14
N ALA A 34 2.22 -1.49 -1.39
CA ALA A 34 1.13 -0.70 -1.95
C ALA A 34 1.63 0.32 -2.99
N ARG A 35 2.76 0.99 -2.73
CA ARG A 35 3.39 1.93 -3.68
C ARG A 35 3.86 1.24 -4.94
N ARG A 36 4.49 0.07 -4.81
CA ARG A 36 4.96 -0.72 -5.95
C ARG A 36 3.78 -1.17 -6.84
N HIS A 37 2.69 -1.63 -6.23
CA HIS A 37 1.49 -1.98 -6.98
C HIS A 37 0.87 -0.77 -7.67
N LYS A 38 0.79 0.39 -7.01
CA LYS A 38 0.30 1.61 -7.64
C LYS A 38 1.19 2.06 -8.80
N ALA A 39 2.51 1.98 -8.65
CA ALA A 39 3.45 2.29 -9.73
C ALA A 39 3.25 1.35 -10.94
N ALA A 40 3.15 0.04 -10.70
CA ALA A 40 2.91 -0.93 -11.77
C ALA A 40 1.58 -0.68 -12.50
N PHE A 41 0.52 -0.37 -11.76
CA PHE A 41 -0.77 0.03 -12.32
C PHE A 41 -0.66 1.29 -13.19
N LEU A 42 0.06 2.33 -12.73
CA LEU A 42 0.26 3.55 -13.51
C LEU A 42 1.08 3.31 -14.77
N ARG A 43 2.14 2.48 -14.71
CA ARG A 43 2.90 2.09 -15.92
C ARG A 43 2.03 1.38 -16.94
N ALA A 44 1.12 0.51 -16.50
CA ALA A 44 0.20 -0.20 -17.39
C ALA A 44 -0.83 0.72 -18.03
N GLN A 45 -1.29 1.76 -17.32
CA GLN A 45 -2.27 2.73 -17.82
C GLN A 45 -1.66 3.85 -18.67
N HIS A 46 -0.40 4.21 -18.41
CA HIS A 46 0.31 5.33 -19.03
C HIS A 46 1.66 4.84 -19.57
N SER A 47 1.63 4.09 -20.67
CA SER A 47 2.84 3.50 -21.27
C SER A 47 3.82 4.53 -21.84
N ASP A 48 3.36 5.77 -22.03
CA ASP A 48 4.13 6.92 -22.52
C ASP A 48 4.83 7.70 -21.40
N TRP A 49 4.51 7.44 -20.14
CA TRP A 49 5.11 8.14 -19.02
C TRP A 49 6.53 7.66 -18.72
N SER A 50 7.41 8.61 -18.43
CA SER A 50 8.70 8.32 -17.81
C SER A 50 8.54 7.78 -16.39
N GLU A 51 9.56 7.04 -15.92
CA GLU A 51 9.60 6.54 -14.53
C GLU A 51 9.46 7.67 -13.50
N GLN A 52 10.06 8.84 -13.77
CA GLN A 52 9.94 10.00 -12.89
C GLN A 52 8.49 10.49 -12.76
N GLN A 53 7.73 10.52 -13.85
CA GLN A 53 6.31 10.91 -13.81
C GLN A 53 5.47 9.91 -13.01
N VAL A 54 5.77 8.60 -13.14
CA VAL A 54 5.13 7.56 -12.35
C VAL A 54 5.43 7.76 -10.86
N GLU A 55 6.69 7.90 -10.48
CA GLU A 55 7.12 8.08 -9.09
C GLU A 55 6.51 9.32 -8.44
N GLN A 56 6.54 10.47 -9.14
CA GLN A 56 5.93 11.71 -8.66
C GLN A 56 4.42 11.55 -8.45
N THR A 57 3.75 10.85 -9.37
CA THR A 57 2.31 10.61 -9.29
C THR A 57 1.98 9.66 -8.13
N VAL A 58 2.73 8.57 -7.95
CA VAL A 58 2.58 7.69 -6.78
C VAL A 58 2.75 8.49 -5.48
N ARG A 59 3.80 9.32 -5.39
CA ARG A 59 4.03 10.17 -4.23
C ARG A 59 2.83 11.08 -3.96
N ARG A 60 2.29 11.74 -4.98
CA ARG A 60 1.12 12.62 -4.86
C ARG A 60 -0.14 11.87 -4.40
N ILE A 61 -0.41 10.70 -4.98
CA ILE A 61 -1.57 9.88 -4.63
C ILE A 61 -1.55 9.52 -3.14
N PHE A 62 -0.41 9.03 -2.64
CA PHE A 62 -0.33 8.64 -1.24
C PHE A 62 -0.15 9.81 -0.26
N LEU A 63 0.31 10.98 -0.72
CA LEU A 63 0.32 12.20 0.09
C LEU A 63 -1.11 12.70 0.37
N HIS A 64 -2.02 12.51 -0.58
CA HIS A 64 -3.42 12.93 -0.47
C HIS A 64 -4.38 11.78 -0.15
N ALA A 65 -3.86 10.59 0.16
CA ALA A 65 -4.70 9.48 0.59
C ALA A 65 -5.38 9.85 1.92
N ARG A 66 -6.70 9.73 1.96
CA ARG A 66 -7.52 9.93 3.15
C ARG A 66 -8.19 8.61 3.52
N THR A 67 -8.50 8.46 4.80
CA THR A 67 -9.27 7.36 5.40
C THR A 67 -10.76 7.58 5.24
#